data_AF-A0A2K8P255-F1
#
_entry.id   AF-A0A2K8P255-F1
#
_cell.length_a   1.000
_cell.length_b   1.000
_cell.length_c   1.000
_cell.angle_alpha   90.00
_cell.angle_beta   90.00
_cell.angle_gamma   90.00
#
_symmetry.space_group_name_H-M   'P 1'
#
loop_
_entity.id
_entity.type
_entity.pdbx_description
1 polymer ?
#
loop_
_entity_poly.entity_id
_entity_poly.type
_entity_poly.pdbx_seq_one_letter_code
_entity_poly.pdbx_strand_id
1 'polypeptide(L)'
;MGKKQTYLKYLATTSGLFFLSTLLVKYFDFKKGVFNGNTTGLLVTEIILFLIGGLLLGFYWFVKFYDLKKEKEYVMNKKEKIYFISALGLYILSFLLTMIFIIVAHSMAEITVLFFVMLVFILLGLIVGSVFEMISRLGYQSHMARKEYDESQILKKERIKKMISEDNTITEDEAKMIVNTNKKRTKEAEQLLKADIVKKKKEKDTNPFKD
;
A
#
# COMPACT_ATOMS: atom_id res chain seq x y z
N MET A 1 -7.23 4.93 5.30
CA MET A 1 -6.10 3.96 5.28
C MET A 1 -5.12 4.39 6.36
N GLY A 2 -4.90 3.58 7.40
CA GLY A 2 -4.00 3.95 8.50
C GLY A 2 -2.56 4.19 8.01
N LYS A 3 -1.86 5.18 8.58
CA LYS A 3 -0.50 5.61 8.17
C LYS A 3 0.47 4.41 7.97
N LYS A 4 0.41 3.41 8.85
CA LYS A 4 1.21 2.18 8.80
C LYS A 4 1.04 1.39 7.49
N GLN A 5 -0.19 1.25 7.00
CA GLN A 5 -0.49 0.48 5.78
C GLN A 5 0.07 1.16 4.53
N THR A 6 0.05 2.50 4.52
CA THR A 6 0.64 3.32 3.46
C THR A 6 2.17 3.19 3.44
N TYR A 7 2.84 3.28 4.59
CA TYR A 7 4.29 3.07 4.68
C TYR A 7 4.72 1.67 4.25
N LEU A 8 3.95 0.64 4.61
CA LEU A 8 4.25 -0.72 4.17
C LEU A 8 4.22 -0.85 2.65
N LYS A 9 3.23 -0.23 1.98
CA LYS A 9 3.15 -0.26 0.51
C LYS A 9 4.40 0.35 -0.12
N TYR A 10 4.83 1.51 0.38
CA TYR A 10 6.03 2.16 -0.13
C TYR A 10 7.28 1.29 0.04
N LEU A 11 7.39 0.53 1.13
CA LEU A 11 8.51 -0.37 1.34
C LEU A 11 8.66 -1.43 0.24
N ALA A 12 7.55 -2.07 -0.16
CA ALA A 12 7.56 -3.06 -1.24
C ALA A 12 7.88 -2.43 -2.59
N THR A 13 7.34 -1.24 -2.87
CA THR A 13 7.66 -0.49 -4.09
C THR A 13 9.13 -0.08 -4.15
N THR A 14 9.67 0.44 -3.04
CA THR A 14 11.09 0.84 -2.94
C THR A 14 12.01 -0.36 -3.12
N SER A 15 11.67 -1.53 -2.56
CA SER A 15 12.40 -2.77 -2.82
C SER A 15 12.49 -3.09 -4.33
N GLY A 16 11.35 -3.02 -5.04
CA GLY A 16 11.31 -3.21 -6.49
C GLY A 16 12.18 -2.20 -7.25
N LEU A 17 12.21 -0.94 -6.82
CA LEU A 17 13.10 0.07 -7.40
C LEU A 17 14.58 -0.26 -7.22
N PHE A 18 14.98 -0.82 -6.09
CA PHE A 18 16.35 -1.29 -5.88
C PHE A 18 16.70 -2.44 -6.83
N PHE A 19 15.81 -3.41 -7.03
CA PHE A 19 16.02 -4.49 -8.00
C PHE A 19 16.16 -3.96 -9.44
N LEU A 20 15.30 -3.05 -9.86
CA LEU A 20 15.39 -2.42 -11.18
C LEU A 20 16.66 -1.57 -11.33
N SER A 21 17.07 -0.89 -10.26
CA SER A 21 18.32 -0.09 -10.24
C SER A 21 19.55 -0.97 -10.41
N THR A 22 19.57 -2.18 -9.81
CA THR A 22 20.63 -3.16 -10.03
C THR A 22 20.81 -3.47 -11.52
N LEU A 23 19.71 -3.74 -12.25
CA LEU A 23 19.75 -3.98 -13.69
C LEU A 23 20.26 -2.76 -14.47
N LEU A 24 19.78 -1.57 -14.11
CA LEU A 24 20.13 -0.32 -14.80
C LEU A 24 21.60 0.04 -14.65
N VAL A 25 22.18 -0.12 -13.46
CA VAL A 25 23.59 0.18 -13.21
C VAL A 25 24.49 -0.67 -14.11
N LYS A 26 24.21 -1.97 -14.21
CA LYS A 26 24.93 -2.90 -15.11
C LYS A 26 24.80 -2.49 -16.58
N TYR A 27 23.59 -2.16 -17.00
CA TYR A 27 23.32 -1.77 -18.38
C TYR A 27 23.97 -0.43 -18.76
N PHE A 28 23.97 0.55 -17.85
CA PHE A 28 24.63 1.83 -18.08
C PHE A 28 26.14 1.69 -18.12
N ASP A 29 26.73 0.85 -17.27
CA ASP A 29 28.16 0.55 -17.37
C ASP A 29 28.50 -0.08 -18.72
N PHE A 30 27.71 -1.07 -19.17
CA PHE A 30 27.89 -1.68 -20.49
C PHE A 30 27.81 -0.66 -21.65
N LYS A 31 26.89 0.32 -21.59
CA LYS A 31 26.70 1.29 -22.68
C LYS A 31 27.63 2.49 -22.65
N LYS A 32 28.04 2.94 -21.46
CA LYS A 32 28.73 4.22 -21.27
C LYS A 32 30.06 4.10 -20.54
N GLY A 33 30.42 2.91 -20.04
CA GLY A 33 31.64 2.70 -19.28
C GLY A 33 31.68 3.49 -17.98
N VAL A 34 30.55 3.61 -17.27
CA VAL A 34 30.41 4.47 -16.07
C VAL A 34 31.47 4.15 -15.00
N PHE A 35 31.85 2.88 -14.86
CA PHE A 35 32.86 2.42 -13.90
C PHE A 35 34.27 2.33 -14.50
N ASN A 36 34.49 2.78 -15.75
CA ASN A 36 35.81 2.81 -16.41
C ASN A 36 36.60 1.49 -16.31
N GLY A 37 35.93 0.35 -16.43
CA GLY A 37 36.55 -0.97 -16.32
C GLY A 37 36.75 -1.49 -14.89
N ASN A 38 36.33 -0.76 -13.86
CA ASN A 38 36.31 -1.23 -12.46
C ASN A 38 35.16 -2.22 -12.22
N THR A 39 35.34 -3.45 -12.68
CA THR A 39 34.35 -4.54 -12.59
C THR A 39 34.04 -4.93 -11.15
N THR A 40 35.01 -4.84 -10.24
CA THR A 40 34.80 -5.10 -8.80
C THR A 40 33.88 -4.05 -8.18
N GLY A 41 34.12 -2.76 -8.44
CA GLY A 41 33.29 -1.68 -7.93
C GLY A 41 31.84 -1.76 -8.45
N LEU A 42 31.68 -2.13 -9.71
CA LEU A 42 30.37 -2.41 -10.31
C LEU A 42 29.65 -3.54 -9.57
N LEU A 43 30.30 -4.70 -9.43
CA LEU A 43 29.71 -5.88 -8.78
C LEU A 43 29.32 -5.59 -7.32
N VAL A 44 30.18 -4.89 -6.58
CA VAL A 44 29.88 -4.47 -5.20
C VAL A 44 28.65 -3.57 -5.16
N THR A 45 28.53 -2.62 -6.09
CA THR A 45 27.36 -1.74 -6.20
C THR A 45 26.08 -2.53 -6.49
N GLU A 46 26.12 -3.48 -7.43
CA GLU A 46 25.01 -4.37 -7.75
C GLU A 46 24.54 -5.18 -6.53
N ILE A 47 25.49 -5.77 -5.80
CA ILE A 47 25.22 -6.57 -4.60
C ILE A 47 24.63 -5.70 -3.48
N ILE A 48 25.15 -4.50 -3.23
CA ILE A 48 24.62 -3.59 -2.20
C ILE A 48 23.18 -3.21 -2.52
N LEU A 49 22.89 -2.80 -3.76
CA LEU A 49 21.53 -2.46 -4.19
C LEU A 49 20.58 -3.65 -4.04
N PHE A 50 21.03 -4.84 -4.44
CA PHE A 50 20.27 -6.08 -4.31
C PHE A 50 19.95 -6.42 -2.85
N LEU A 51 20.95 -6.33 -1.96
CA LEU A 51 20.78 -6.60 -0.53
C LEU A 51 19.84 -5.60 0.14
N ILE A 52 19.95 -4.30 -0.18
CA ILE A 52 19.01 -3.29 0.34
C ILE A 52 17.59 -3.60 -0.12
N GLY A 53 17.40 -3.92 -1.41
CA GLY A 53 16.11 -4.34 -1.95
C GLY A 53 15.55 -5.57 -1.24
N GLY A 54 16.38 -6.58 -1.01
CA GLY A 54 16.02 -7.80 -0.29
C GLY A 54 15.64 -7.57 1.18
N LEU A 55 16.39 -6.71 1.89
CA LEU A 55 16.09 -6.35 3.29
C LEU A 55 14.76 -5.61 3.41
N LEU A 56 14.49 -4.65 2.51
CA LEU A 56 13.20 -3.94 2.49
C LEU A 56 12.04 -4.89 2.20
N LEU A 57 12.21 -5.81 1.25
CA LEU A 57 11.20 -6.83 0.95
C LEU A 57 10.96 -7.77 2.14
N GLY A 58 12.03 -8.23 2.77
CA GLY A 58 12.00 -9.10 3.94
C GLY A 58 11.28 -8.42 5.11
N PHE A 59 11.62 -7.17 5.42
CA PHE A 59 10.96 -6.40 6.47
C PHE A 59 9.47 -6.17 6.15
N TYR A 60 9.14 -5.85 4.91
CA TYR A 60 7.76 -5.71 4.46
C TYR A 60 6.93 -6.97 4.73
N TRP A 61 7.43 -8.13 4.30
CA TRP A 61 6.74 -9.40 4.50
C TRP A 61 6.71 -9.83 5.97
N PHE A 62 7.78 -9.57 6.71
CA PHE A 62 7.84 -9.80 8.15
C PHE A 62 6.71 -9.08 8.88
N VAL A 63 6.52 -7.78 8.64
CA VAL A 63 5.43 -7.01 9.27
C VAL A 63 4.06 -7.55 8.83
N LYS A 64 3.91 -7.96 7.57
CA LYS A 64 2.66 -8.56 7.07
C LYS A 64 2.30 -9.87 7.76
N PHE A 65 3.26 -10.77 7.89
CA PHE A 65 3.04 -12.03 8.60
C PHE A 65 2.80 -11.81 10.09
N TYR A 66 3.50 -10.83 10.69
CA TYR A 66 3.27 -10.45 12.08
C TYR A 66 1.85 -9.92 12.31
N ASP A 67 1.36 -9.00 11.48
CA ASP A 67 0.02 -8.43 11.59
C ASP A 67 -1.07 -9.51 11.44
N LEU A 68 -0.90 -10.45 10.52
CA LEU A 68 -1.83 -11.57 10.33
C LEU A 68 -1.83 -12.57 11.49
N LYS A 69 -0.68 -12.78 12.15
CA LYS A 69 -0.58 -13.65 13.31
C LYS A 69 -1.16 -13.00 14.58
N LYS A 70 -0.97 -11.69 14.72
CA LYS A 70 -1.45 -10.94 15.89
C LYS A 70 -2.97 -10.85 15.92
N GLU A 71 -3.58 -10.67 14.75
CA GLU A 71 -5.02 -10.47 14.64
C GLU A 71 -5.78 -11.80 14.56
N LYS A 72 -5.97 -12.46 15.71
CA LYS A 72 -6.65 -13.77 15.80
C LYS A 72 -8.11 -13.76 15.32
N GLU A 73 -8.75 -12.59 15.32
CA GLU A 73 -10.15 -12.42 14.93
C GLU A 73 -10.34 -12.39 13.40
N TYR A 74 -9.30 -12.06 12.63
CA TYR A 74 -9.37 -12.02 11.18
C TYR A 74 -8.80 -13.29 10.55
N VAL A 75 -9.65 -14.02 9.84
CA VAL A 75 -9.24 -15.19 9.06
C VAL A 75 -9.37 -14.87 7.57
N MET A 76 -8.25 -14.91 6.86
CA MET A 76 -8.26 -14.76 5.40
C MET A 76 -9.14 -15.82 4.75
N ASN A 77 -10.02 -15.38 3.85
CA ASN A 77 -10.81 -16.28 3.03
C ASN A 77 -9.92 -17.00 1.98
N LYS A 78 -10.46 -18.02 1.31
CA LYS A 78 -9.71 -18.82 0.33
C LYS A 78 -9.14 -17.99 -0.83
N LYS A 79 -9.90 -17.00 -1.33
CA LYS A 79 -9.47 -16.13 -2.44
C LYS A 79 -8.33 -15.21 -2.01
N GLU A 80 -8.44 -14.59 -0.83
CA GLU A 80 -7.42 -13.73 -0.25
C GLU A 80 -6.11 -14.49 -0.02
N LYS A 81 -6.18 -15.73 0.48
CA LYS A 81 -5.00 -16.60 0.64
C LYS A 81 -4.29 -16.85 -0.68
N ILE A 82 -5.05 -17.14 -1.75
CA ILE A 82 -4.48 -17.35 -3.09
C ILE A 82 -3.76 -16.09 -3.54
N TYR A 83 -4.41 -14.93 -3.52
CA TYR A 83 -3.77 -13.66 -3.91
C TYR A 83 -2.57 -13.30 -3.04
N PHE A 84 -2.62 -13.57 -1.74
CA PHE A 84 -1.50 -13.33 -0.83
C PHE A 84 -0.28 -14.19 -1.18
N ILE A 85 -0.47 -15.50 -1.38
CA ILE A 85 0.60 -16.43 -1.75
C ILE A 85 1.12 -16.12 -3.15
N SER A 86 0.24 -15.82 -4.10
CA SER A 86 0.63 -15.42 -5.46
C SER A 86 1.44 -14.13 -5.45
N ALA A 87 1.06 -13.13 -4.65
CA ALA A 87 1.83 -11.90 -4.49
C ALA A 87 3.23 -12.21 -3.93
N LEU A 88 3.31 -12.98 -2.83
CA LEU A 88 4.58 -13.40 -2.24
C LEU A 88 5.46 -14.12 -3.27
N GLY A 89 4.90 -15.07 -4.00
CA GLY A 89 5.60 -15.81 -5.05
C GLY A 89 6.14 -14.90 -6.15
N LEU A 90 5.37 -13.90 -6.60
CA LEU A 90 5.81 -12.94 -7.61
C LEU A 90 6.96 -12.05 -7.12
N TYR A 91 6.90 -11.56 -5.87
CA TYR A 91 8.01 -10.79 -5.31
C TYR A 91 9.28 -11.62 -5.11
N ILE A 92 9.14 -12.87 -4.65
CA ILE A 92 10.27 -13.80 -4.53
C ILE A 92 10.85 -14.10 -5.92
N LEU A 93 9.99 -14.29 -6.93
CA LEU A 93 10.43 -14.49 -8.31
C LEU A 93 11.21 -13.28 -8.82
N SER A 94 10.73 -12.05 -8.60
CA SER A 94 11.47 -10.84 -8.96
C SER A 94 12.85 -10.75 -8.27
N PHE A 95 12.93 -11.13 -7.00
CA PHE A 95 14.19 -11.22 -6.26
C PHE A 95 15.15 -12.24 -6.90
N LEU A 96 14.66 -13.46 -7.20
CA LEU A 96 15.46 -14.51 -7.82
C LEU A 96 15.90 -14.14 -9.24
N LEU A 97 15.02 -13.55 -10.05
CA LEU A 97 15.37 -13.07 -11.40
C LEU A 97 16.45 -11.99 -11.35
N THR A 98 16.41 -11.10 -10.36
CA THR A 98 17.45 -10.08 -10.15
C THR A 98 18.79 -10.74 -9.80
N MET A 99 18.78 -11.74 -8.90
CA MET A 99 19.99 -12.51 -8.56
C MET A 99 20.57 -13.25 -9.78
N ILE A 100 19.71 -13.92 -10.56
CA ILE A 100 20.11 -14.60 -11.79
C ILE A 100 20.70 -13.61 -12.79
N PHE A 101 20.10 -12.42 -12.94
CA PHE A 101 20.63 -11.38 -13.81
C PHE A 101 22.07 -10.99 -13.42
N ILE A 102 22.34 -10.72 -12.13
CA ILE A 102 23.70 -10.37 -11.66
C ILE A 102 24.70 -11.47 -12.04
N ILE A 103 24.36 -12.73 -11.78
CA ILE A 103 25.26 -13.88 -12.03
C ILE A 103 25.53 -14.03 -13.53
N VAL A 104 24.48 -14.04 -14.35
CA VAL A 104 24.60 -14.29 -15.79
C VAL A 104 25.27 -13.11 -16.50
N ALA A 105 24.88 -11.88 -16.16
CA ALA A 105 25.42 -10.66 -16.77
C ALA A 105 26.90 -10.42 -16.42
N HIS A 106 27.44 -11.08 -15.40
CA HIS A 106 28.88 -11.02 -15.09
C HIS A 106 29.74 -11.77 -16.13
N SER A 107 29.21 -12.84 -16.71
CA SER A 107 29.95 -13.72 -17.63
C SER A 107 29.69 -13.42 -19.11
N MET A 108 28.83 -12.44 -19.43
CA MET A 108 28.44 -12.11 -20.80
C MET A 108 29.09 -10.83 -21.29
N ALA A 109 29.64 -10.88 -22.51
CA ALA A 109 30.20 -9.70 -23.19
C ALA A 109 29.09 -8.74 -23.69
N GLU A 110 27.95 -9.28 -24.13
CA GLU A 110 26.78 -8.50 -24.54
C GLU A 110 25.56 -8.84 -23.69
N ILE A 111 25.01 -7.83 -23.02
CA ILE A 111 23.91 -8.02 -22.06
C ILE A 111 22.59 -7.41 -22.53
N THR A 112 22.52 -6.83 -23.74
CA THR A 112 21.36 -6.03 -24.18
C THR A 112 20.06 -6.82 -24.18
N VAL A 113 20.04 -8.01 -24.79
CA VAL A 113 18.84 -8.85 -24.85
C VAL A 113 18.45 -9.35 -23.47
N LEU A 114 19.43 -9.83 -22.70
CA LEU A 114 19.23 -10.29 -21.32
C LEU A 114 18.61 -9.19 -20.44
N PHE A 115 19.12 -7.97 -20.55
CA PHE A 115 18.62 -6.81 -19.82
C PHE A 115 17.14 -6.56 -20.11
N PHE A 116 16.74 -6.45 -21.39
CA PHE A 116 15.34 -6.16 -21.72
C PHE A 116 14.39 -7.29 -21.33
N VAL A 117 14.80 -8.56 -21.53
CA VAL A 117 14.01 -9.72 -21.11
C VAL A 117 13.81 -9.71 -19.60
N MET A 118 14.88 -9.59 -18.82
CA MET A 118 14.79 -9.58 -17.36
C MET A 118 14.02 -8.36 -16.83
N LEU A 119 14.23 -7.18 -17.43
CA LEU A 119 13.51 -5.97 -17.08
C LEU A 119 11.99 -6.14 -17.22
N VAL A 120 11.53 -6.68 -18.36
CA VAL A 120 10.10 -6.90 -18.62
C VAL A 120 9.51 -7.90 -17.61
N PHE A 121 10.17 -9.04 -17.38
CA PHE A 121 9.66 -10.06 -16.46
C PHE A 121 9.65 -9.57 -15.01
N ILE A 122 10.71 -8.89 -14.55
CA ILE A 122 10.78 -8.32 -13.20
C ILE A 122 9.70 -7.25 -13.03
N LEU A 123 9.56 -6.33 -13.99
CA LEU A 123 8.58 -5.25 -13.91
C LEU A 123 7.14 -5.79 -13.89
N LEU A 124 6.81 -6.75 -14.75
CA LEU A 124 5.50 -7.41 -14.74
C LEU A 124 5.26 -8.15 -13.43
N GLY A 125 6.26 -8.88 -12.93
CA GLY A 125 6.19 -9.57 -11.64
C GLY A 125 5.90 -8.61 -10.48
N LEU A 126 6.58 -7.47 -10.43
CA LEU A 126 6.39 -6.44 -9.41
C LEU A 126 5.00 -5.77 -9.50
N ILE A 127 4.54 -5.42 -10.70
CA ILE A 127 3.23 -4.79 -10.90
C ILE A 127 2.10 -5.77 -10.55
N VAL A 128 2.10 -6.97 -11.13
CA VAL A 128 1.08 -7.99 -10.85
C VAL A 128 1.13 -8.41 -9.39
N GLY A 129 2.33 -8.57 -8.83
CA GLY A 129 2.55 -8.83 -7.42
C GLY A 129 1.91 -7.76 -6.54
N SER A 130 2.12 -6.48 -6.85
CA SER A 130 1.49 -5.35 -6.14
C SER A 130 -0.03 -5.34 -6.25
N VAL A 131 -0.61 -5.75 -7.39
CA VAL A 131 -2.08 -5.83 -7.55
C VAL A 131 -2.66 -6.96 -6.70
N PHE A 132 -2.07 -8.16 -6.75
CA PHE A 132 -2.52 -9.28 -5.93
C PHE A 132 -2.36 -9.01 -4.44
N GLU A 133 -1.27 -8.36 -4.07
CA GLU A 133 -1.02 -7.90 -2.71
C GLU A 133 -2.16 -6.99 -2.24
N MET A 134 -2.51 -5.97 -3.04
CA MET A 134 -3.58 -5.04 -2.72
C MET A 134 -4.94 -5.75 -2.57
N ILE A 135 -5.27 -6.66 -3.49
CA ILE A 135 -6.53 -7.43 -3.43
C ILE A 135 -6.57 -8.28 -2.15
N SER A 136 -5.46 -8.93 -1.78
CA SER A 136 -5.36 -9.76 -0.57
C SER A 136 -5.56 -8.97 0.72
N ARG A 137 -5.38 -7.65 0.71
CA ARG A 137 -5.53 -6.77 1.88
C ARG A 137 -6.93 -6.22 2.09
N LEU A 138 -7.81 -6.25 1.09
CA LEU A 138 -9.08 -5.54 1.15
C LEU A 138 -9.95 -6.00 2.32
N GLY A 139 -10.06 -7.32 2.56
CA GLY A 139 -10.83 -7.82 3.70
C GLY A 139 -10.21 -7.45 5.04
N TYR A 140 -8.89 -7.57 5.19
CA TYR A 140 -8.19 -7.17 6.42
C TYR A 140 -8.38 -5.68 6.72
N GLN A 141 -8.22 -4.82 5.71
CA GLN A 141 -8.38 -3.38 5.87
C GLN A 141 -9.83 -3.00 6.20
N SER A 142 -10.81 -3.68 5.60
CA SER A 142 -12.22 -3.50 5.94
C SER A 142 -12.53 -3.91 7.38
N HIS A 143 -11.99 -5.06 7.81
CA HIS A 143 -12.15 -5.55 9.17
C HIS A 143 -11.52 -4.60 10.21
N MET A 144 -10.29 -4.14 9.99
CA MET A 144 -9.64 -3.15 10.85
C MET A 144 -10.40 -1.83 10.91
N ALA A 145 -10.88 -1.32 9.77
CA ALA A 145 -11.64 -0.08 9.73
C ALA A 145 -12.96 -0.19 10.53
N ARG A 146 -13.60 -1.35 10.51
CA ARG A 146 -14.81 -1.61 11.30
C ARG A 146 -14.50 -1.65 12.79
N LYS A 147 -13.44 -2.35 13.19
CA LYS A 147 -12.99 -2.43 14.59
C LYS A 147 -12.65 -1.05 15.16
N GLU A 148 -11.86 -0.25 14.42
CA GLU A 148 -11.55 1.13 14.80
C GLU A 148 -12.81 2.00 14.94
N TYR A 149 -13.79 1.82 14.05
CA TYR A 149 -15.06 2.52 14.14
C TYR A 149 -15.83 2.14 15.42
N ASP A 150 -15.96 0.85 15.70
CA ASP A 150 -16.70 0.35 16.86
C ASP A 150 -16.03 0.77 18.19
N GLU A 151 -14.70 0.68 18.29
CA GLU A 151 -13.93 1.20 19.44
C GLU A 151 -14.13 2.71 19.63
N SER A 152 -14.09 3.49 18.55
CA SER A 152 -14.39 4.93 18.59
C SER A 152 -15.82 5.20 19.09
N GLN A 153 -16.79 4.36 18.74
CA GLN A 153 -18.17 4.52 19.24
C GLN A 153 -18.27 4.19 20.73
N ILE A 154 -17.56 3.16 21.21
CA ILE A 154 -17.50 2.81 22.63
C ILE A 154 -16.88 3.96 23.43
N LEU A 155 -15.72 4.47 23.02
CA LEU A 155 -15.05 5.60 23.69
C LEU A 155 -15.93 6.85 23.72
N LYS A 156 -16.69 7.12 22.66
CA LYS A 156 -17.66 8.23 22.65
C LYS A 156 -18.76 8.01 23.67
N LYS A 157 -19.34 6.81 23.74
CA LYS A 157 -20.38 6.47 24.72
C LYS A 157 -19.86 6.55 26.15
N GLU A 158 -18.64 6.08 26.42
CA GLU A 158 -18.01 6.20 27.73
C GLU A 158 -17.75 7.65 28.13
N ARG A 159 -17.29 8.49 27.19
CA ARG A 159 -17.10 9.92 27.44
C ARG A 159 -18.43 10.63 27.73
N ILE A 160 -19.51 10.28 27.02
CA ILE A 160 -20.87 10.78 27.31
C ILE A 160 -21.28 10.37 28.73
N LYS A 161 -21.12 9.10 29.10
CA LYS A 161 -21.45 8.61 30.45
C LYS A 161 -20.67 9.34 31.54
N LYS A 162 -19.37 9.59 31.35
CA LYS A 162 -18.55 10.36 32.30
C LYS A 162 -19.03 11.81 32.45
N MET A 163 -19.36 12.50 31.36
CA MET A 163 -19.91 13.86 31.43
C MET A 163 -21.23 13.90 32.21
N ILE A 164 -22.13 12.93 31.99
CA ILE A 164 -23.41 12.84 32.72
C ILE A 164 -23.17 12.53 34.20
N SER A 165 -22.18 11.71 34.54
CA SER A 165 -21.89 11.37 35.94
C SER A 165 -21.16 12.45 36.73
N GLU A 166 -20.40 13.32 36.06
CA GLU A 166 -19.62 14.39 36.69
C GLU A 166 -20.41 15.70 36.82
N ASP A 167 -21.47 15.89 36.02
CA ASP A 167 -22.29 17.10 36.01
C ASP A 167 -23.79 16.78 36.07
N ASN A 168 -24.36 16.82 37.28
CA ASN A 168 -25.78 16.50 37.56
C ASN A 168 -26.79 17.45 36.90
N THR A 169 -26.32 18.49 36.21
CA THR A 169 -27.18 19.45 35.50
C THR A 169 -27.35 19.14 34.01
N ILE A 170 -26.54 18.23 33.45
CA ILE A 170 -26.57 17.90 32.02
C ILE A 170 -27.46 16.68 31.81
N THR A 171 -28.56 16.88 31.08
CA THR A 171 -29.45 15.77 30.73
C THR A 171 -28.83 14.84 29.67
N GLU A 172 -29.25 13.58 29.65
CA GLU A 172 -28.74 12.55 28.72
C GLU A 172 -28.83 12.99 27.24
N ASP A 173 -29.83 13.81 26.91
CA ASP A 173 -30.06 14.34 25.57
C ASP A 173 -29.13 15.51 25.21
N GLU A 174 -28.76 16.35 26.18
CA GLU A 174 -27.78 17.44 26.00
C GLU A 174 -26.36 16.89 25.82
N ALA A 175 -25.97 15.87 26.60
CA ALA A 175 -24.67 15.21 26.46
C ALA A 175 -24.54 14.48 25.10
N LYS A 176 -25.62 13.88 24.59
CA LYS A 176 -25.68 13.30 23.24
C LYS A 176 -25.52 14.38 22.15
N MET A 177 -26.07 15.58 22.34
CA MET A 177 -25.90 16.72 21.41
C MET A 177 -24.48 17.31 21.42
N ILE A 178 -23.81 17.43 22.57
CA ILE A 178 -22.44 17.96 22.70
C ILE A 178 -21.41 17.04 22.01
N VAL A 179 -21.58 15.73 22.12
CA VAL A 179 -20.66 14.76 21.48
C VAL A 179 -20.92 14.62 19.97
N ASN A 180 -22.14 14.92 19.51
CA ASN A 180 -22.44 15.01 18.08
C ASN A 180 -21.94 16.31 17.44
N THR A 181 -21.85 17.41 18.20
CA THR A 181 -21.43 18.73 17.70
C THR A 181 -19.91 18.91 17.55
N ASN A 182 -19.09 17.96 18.02
CA ASN A 182 -17.69 17.85 17.58
C ASN A 182 -17.55 17.35 16.12
N LYS A 183 -18.67 17.09 15.42
CA LYS A 183 -18.77 17.21 13.96
C LYS A 183 -19.28 18.59 13.54
N LYS A 184 -18.63 19.69 13.96
CA LYS A 184 -18.76 20.92 13.17
C LYS A 184 -18.07 20.66 11.83
N ARG A 185 -18.83 20.15 10.86
CA ARG A 185 -18.55 20.38 9.45
C ARG A 185 -18.34 21.88 9.32
N THR A 186 -17.21 22.30 8.75
CA THR A 186 -16.97 23.71 8.44
C THR A 186 -18.16 24.24 7.65
N LYS A 187 -18.59 25.49 7.90
CA LYS A 187 -19.74 26.11 7.22
C LYS A 187 -19.64 25.99 5.68
N GLU A 188 -18.41 25.93 5.15
CA GLU A 188 -18.10 25.71 3.73
C GLU A 188 -18.53 24.33 3.21
N ALA A 189 -18.34 23.26 3.99
CA ALA A 189 -18.72 21.90 3.58
C ALA A 189 -20.26 21.72 3.56
N GLU A 190 -20.99 22.42 4.43
CA GLU A 190 -22.46 22.46 4.38
C GLU A 190 -22.98 23.29 3.19
N GLN A 191 -22.30 24.38 2.84
CA GLN A 191 -22.66 25.19 1.67
C GLN A 191 -22.40 24.45 0.35
N LEU A 192 -21.28 23.73 0.22
CA LEU A 192 -20.97 22.92 -0.96
C LEU A 192 -21.98 21.77 -1.16
N LEU A 193 -22.39 21.09 -0.08
CA LEU A 193 -23.43 20.05 -0.15
C LEU A 193 -24.82 20.61 -0.47
N LYS A 194 -25.17 21.79 0.06
CA LYS A 194 -26.43 22.47 -0.30
C LYS A 194 -26.42 22.89 -1.78
N ALA A 195 -25.29 23.35 -2.30
CA ALA A 195 -25.13 23.69 -3.72
C ALA A 195 -25.29 22.44 -4.61
N ASP A 196 -24.67 21.31 -4.25
CA ASP A 196 -24.79 20.05 -5.01
C ASP A 196 -26.19 19.44 -4.97
N ILE A 197 -26.91 19.58 -3.86
CA ILE A 197 -28.31 19.12 -3.74
C ILE A 197 -29.25 19.97 -4.59
N VAL A 198 -29.02 21.29 -4.68
CA VAL A 198 -29.78 22.20 -5.56
C VAL A 198 -29.47 21.93 -7.04
N LYS A 199 -28.21 21.64 -7.38
CA LYS A 199 -27.81 21.30 -8.76
C LYS A 199 -28.44 19.99 -9.24
N LYS A 200 -28.46 18.96 -8.39
CA LYS A 200 -29.15 17.68 -8.67
C LYS A 200 -30.67 17.78 -8.73
N LYS A 201 -31.28 18.76 -8.03
CA LYS A 201 -32.72 19.06 -8.18
C LYS A 201 -33.04 19.73 -9.51
N LYS A 202 -32.17 20.63 -10.01
CA LYS A 202 -32.34 21.26 -11.33
C LYS A 202 -32.13 20.27 -12.49
N GLU A 203 -31.20 19.33 -12.37
CA GLU A 203 -30.96 18.30 -13.40
C GLU A 203 -32.03 17.21 -13.46
N LYS A 204 -32.86 17.04 -12.43
CA LYS A 204 -33.96 16.06 -12.41
C LYS A 204 -35.22 16.51 -13.13
N ASP A 205 -35.38 17.80 -13.41
CA ASP A 205 -36.57 18.36 -14.07
C ASP A 205 -36.42 18.55 -15.60
N THR A 206 -35.24 18.27 -16.16
CA THR A 206 -35.05 18.25 -17.61
C THR A 206 -34.98 16.80 -18.09
N ASN A 207 -36.14 16.26 -18.49
CA ASN A 207 -36.22 15.02 -19.24
C ASN A 207 -35.55 15.23 -20.62
N PRO A 208 -34.45 14.54 -20.96
CA PRO A 208 -33.76 14.71 -22.24
C PRO A 208 -34.48 14.03 -23.42
N PHE A 209 -35.71 13.54 -23.23
CA PHE A 209 -36.55 12.91 -24.25
C PHE A 209 -37.94 13.56 -24.39
N LYS A 210 -38.08 14.82 -23.96
CA LYS A 210 -39.22 15.68 -24.31
C LYS A 210 -38.72 16.97 -24.96
N ASP A 211 -38.10 16.80 -26.12
CA ASP A 211 -38.48 17.35 -27.43
C ASP A 211 -37.52 16.77 -28.48
#